data_AF-A0A3M1KX43-F1
#
_entry.id   AF-A0A3M1KX43-F1
#
_cell.length_a   1.000
_cell.length_b   1.000
_cell.length_c   1.000
_cell.angle_alpha   90.00
_cell.angle_beta   90.00
_cell.angle_gamma   90.00
#
_symmetry.space_group_name_H-M   'P 1'
#
loop_
_entity.id
_entity.type
_entity.pdbx_description
1 polymer ?
#
loop_
_entity_poly.entity_id
_entity_poly.type
_entity_poly.pdbx_seq_one_letter_code
_entity_poly.pdbx_strand_id
1 'polypeptide(L)'
;MAADRMAAARLALGATDETAPAIEAHTRDLLDALCAHFQRSPYLLGNRMSMADCALMAPIYGHFFNDIVSRRLLLETAAPVVGWIERCNYPGAATQGEWETGDDLTPTLRAVLASMGRDAAPVILDTVRHVEAWADGQDSSGESIEPPRAVGRCRSELRGIAFERMAQPYCLWMIERCLGEYRRLEPGSRSLVDTALAGTGWEALLEYRPRHHAHKHGFALRID
;
A
#
# COMPACT_ATOMS: atom_id res chain seq x y z
N MET A 1 2.03 -10.56 -28.55
CA MET A 1 2.88 -9.36 -28.47
C MET A 1 3.06 -8.95 -27.00
N ALA A 2 3.91 -7.97 -26.65
CA ALA A 2 4.20 -7.62 -25.23
C ALA A 2 2.93 -7.33 -24.39
N ALA A 3 1.88 -6.79 -25.00
CA ALA A 3 0.58 -6.57 -24.37
C ALA A 3 -0.06 -7.87 -23.83
N ASP A 4 -0.02 -8.97 -24.60
CA ASP A 4 -0.58 -10.26 -24.14
C ASP A 4 0.19 -10.82 -22.95
N ARG A 5 1.51 -10.56 -22.89
CA ARG A 5 2.34 -10.95 -21.74
C ARG A 5 1.99 -10.14 -20.49
N MET A 6 1.73 -8.83 -20.64
CA MET A 6 1.27 -7.99 -19.54
C MET A 6 -0.13 -8.39 -19.06
N ALA A 7 -1.04 -8.65 -20.00
CA ALA A 7 -2.38 -9.14 -19.70
C ALA A 7 -2.33 -10.49 -18.96
N ALA A 8 -1.44 -11.40 -19.35
CA ALA A 8 -1.25 -12.66 -18.62
C ALA A 8 -0.61 -12.47 -17.23
N ALA A 9 0.29 -11.49 -17.08
CA ALA A 9 0.96 -11.20 -15.81
C ALA A 9 -0.01 -10.78 -14.69
N ARG A 10 -1.20 -10.25 -15.02
CA ARG A 10 -2.25 -9.91 -14.05
C ARG A 10 -2.64 -11.09 -13.16
N LEU A 11 -2.65 -12.30 -13.72
CA LEU A 11 -3.04 -13.53 -13.01
C LEU A 11 -2.02 -13.89 -11.92
N ALA A 12 -0.77 -13.51 -12.11
CA ALA A 12 0.28 -13.69 -11.11
C ALA A 12 0.14 -12.67 -9.96
N LEU A 13 -0.57 -11.56 -10.17
CA LEU A 13 -0.95 -10.59 -9.14
C LEU A 13 -2.28 -10.93 -8.45
N GLY A 14 -2.95 -12.01 -8.87
CA GLY A 14 -4.24 -12.43 -8.33
C GLY A 14 -5.44 -11.69 -8.92
N ALA A 15 -5.28 -10.95 -10.02
CA ALA A 15 -6.37 -10.33 -10.75
C ALA A 15 -6.97 -11.34 -11.73
N THR A 16 -7.92 -12.16 -11.27
CA THR A 16 -8.67 -13.13 -12.08
C THR A 16 -10.10 -12.64 -12.27
N ASP A 17 -10.90 -13.37 -13.05
CA ASP A 17 -12.29 -12.99 -13.28
C ASP A 17 -13.12 -13.22 -11.99
N GLU A 18 -12.72 -14.18 -11.15
CA GLU A 18 -13.32 -14.44 -9.83
C GLU A 18 -13.01 -13.34 -8.82
N THR A 19 -11.80 -12.77 -8.82
CA THR A 19 -11.40 -11.71 -7.88
C THR A 19 -11.76 -10.31 -8.35
N ALA A 20 -12.07 -10.14 -9.64
CA ALA A 20 -12.42 -8.85 -10.24
C ALA A 20 -13.51 -8.09 -9.48
N PRO A 21 -14.65 -8.70 -9.07
CA PRO A 21 -15.67 -7.98 -8.33
C PRO A 21 -15.18 -7.39 -6.99
N ALA A 22 -14.32 -8.12 -6.27
CA ALA A 22 -13.76 -7.65 -5.01
C ALA A 22 -12.74 -6.52 -5.21
N ILE A 23 -11.89 -6.62 -6.25
CA ILE A 23 -10.92 -5.59 -6.63
C ILE A 23 -11.62 -4.31 -7.10
N GLU A 24 -12.65 -4.43 -7.92
CA GLU A 24 -13.45 -3.30 -8.40
C GLU A 24 -14.21 -2.62 -7.27
N ALA A 25 -14.77 -3.39 -6.32
CA ALA A 25 -15.42 -2.84 -5.13
C ALA A 25 -14.42 -2.08 -4.24
N HIS A 26 -13.23 -2.66 -4.00
CA HIS A 26 -12.16 -1.96 -3.29
C HIS A 26 -11.76 -0.66 -3.98
N THR A 27 -11.58 -0.70 -5.30
CA THR A 27 -11.18 0.46 -6.11
C THR A 27 -12.22 1.58 -5.99
N ARG A 28 -13.51 1.25 -6.09
CA ARG A 28 -14.60 2.21 -5.94
C ARG A 28 -14.61 2.84 -4.55
N ASP A 29 -14.60 2.02 -3.50
CA ASP A 29 -14.65 2.51 -2.12
C ASP A 29 -13.44 3.40 -1.79
N LEU A 30 -12.25 3.03 -2.29
CA LEU A 30 -11.04 3.81 -2.10
C LEU A 30 -11.13 5.16 -2.83
N LEU A 31 -11.59 5.17 -4.09
CA LEU A 31 -11.75 6.41 -4.85
C LEU A 31 -12.81 7.31 -4.22
N ASP A 32 -13.93 6.76 -3.74
CA ASP A 32 -14.97 7.52 -3.04
C ASP A 32 -14.43 8.17 -1.75
N ALA A 33 -13.65 7.40 -0.95
CA ALA A 33 -13.01 7.93 0.25
C ALA A 33 -11.97 9.02 -0.07
N LEU A 34 -11.14 8.81 -1.10
CA LEU A 34 -10.17 9.80 -1.56
C LEU A 34 -10.87 11.06 -2.09
N CYS A 35 -11.98 10.91 -2.83
CA CYS A 35 -12.78 12.04 -3.29
C CYS A 35 -13.33 12.86 -2.13
N ALA A 36 -13.94 12.21 -1.14
CA ALA A 36 -14.43 12.88 0.05
C ALA A 36 -13.31 13.61 0.81
N HIS A 37 -12.11 13.05 0.84
CA HIS A 37 -10.94 13.69 1.42
C HIS A 37 -10.48 14.90 0.60
N PHE A 38 -10.26 14.74 -0.71
CA PHE A 38 -9.73 15.80 -1.57
C PHE A 38 -10.70 16.94 -1.90
N GLN A 39 -11.99 16.75 -1.60
CA GLN A 39 -12.96 17.85 -1.58
C GLN A 39 -12.73 18.82 -0.41
N ARG A 40 -12.07 18.35 0.65
CA ARG A 40 -11.86 19.13 1.89
C ARG A 40 -10.41 19.56 2.08
N SER A 41 -9.47 18.76 1.58
CA SER A 41 -8.03 18.95 1.75
C SER A 41 -7.33 18.87 0.41
N PRO A 42 -6.40 19.78 0.06
CA PRO A 42 -5.71 19.71 -1.22
C PRO A 42 -4.73 18.53 -1.32
N TYR A 43 -4.22 18.02 -0.19
CA TYR A 43 -3.28 16.89 -0.06
C TYR A 43 -3.69 15.96 1.08
N LEU A 44 -3.08 14.77 1.16
CA LEU A 44 -3.43 13.74 2.17
C LEU A 44 -3.31 14.25 3.61
N LEU A 45 -2.24 15.00 3.89
CA LEU A 45 -1.93 15.50 5.24
C LEU A 45 -2.22 17.01 5.39
N GLY A 46 -3.22 17.52 4.66
CA GLY A 46 -3.68 18.91 4.79
C GLY A 46 -3.28 19.78 3.62
N ASN A 47 -2.78 20.98 3.92
CA ASN A 47 -2.58 22.05 2.94
C ASN A 47 -1.23 22.01 2.19
N ARG A 48 -0.35 21.06 2.53
CA ARG A 48 0.99 20.91 1.95
C ARG A 48 1.21 19.51 1.41
N MET A 49 1.87 19.40 0.27
CA MET A 49 2.26 18.11 -0.30
C MET A 49 3.27 17.43 0.61
N SER A 50 3.04 16.15 0.87
CA SER A 50 3.84 15.35 1.79
C SER A 50 4.43 14.10 1.11
N MET A 51 5.28 13.39 1.83
CA MET A 51 5.77 12.08 1.39
C MET A 51 4.63 11.06 1.22
N ALA A 52 3.51 11.21 1.94
CA ALA A 52 2.33 10.37 1.77
C ALA A 52 1.71 10.57 0.37
N ASP A 53 1.66 11.81 -0.12
CA ASP A 53 1.16 12.12 -1.46
C ASP A 53 2.08 11.52 -2.53
N CYS A 54 3.40 11.64 -2.37
CA CYS A 54 4.36 10.99 -3.26
C CYS A 54 4.18 9.47 -3.32
N ALA A 55 3.95 8.83 -2.16
CA ALA A 55 3.74 7.39 -2.08
C ALA A 55 2.43 6.97 -2.76
N LEU A 56 1.34 7.71 -2.57
CA LEU A 56 0.03 7.40 -3.17
C LEU A 56 -0.02 7.71 -4.67
N MET A 57 0.77 8.68 -5.15
CA MET A 57 0.88 8.99 -6.58
C MET A 57 1.38 7.77 -7.37
N ALA A 58 2.26 6.95 -6.83
CA ALA A 58 2.83 5.82 -7.55
C ALA A 58 1.75 4.84 -8.08
N PRO A 59 0.83 4.31 -7.25
CA PRO A 59 -0.26 3.48 -7.74
C PRO A 59 -1.35 4.27 -8.48
N ILE A 60 -1.77 5.45 -7.99
CA ILE A 60 -2.94 6.15 -8.55
C ILE A 60 -2.58 6.85 -9.87
N TYR A 61 -1.54 7.68 -9.90
CA TYR A 61 -1.14 8.32 -11.16
C TYR A 61 -0.53 7.30 -12.12
N GLY A 62 0.34 6.41 -11.64
CA GLY A 62 1.05 5.44 -12.47
C GLY A 62 0.13 4.40 -13.13
N HIS A 63 -0.83 3.83 -12.39
CA HIS A 63 -1.67 2.74 -12.90
C HIS A 63 -3.10 3.15 -13.28
N PHE A 64 -3.67 4.20 -12.66
CA PHE A 64 -5.00 4.67 -13.03
C PHE A 64 -4.97 5.84 -14.02
N PHE A 65 -4.16 6.86 -13.77
CA PHE A 65 -4.27 8.08 -14.58
C PHE A 65 -3.56 8.00 -15.94
N ASN A 66 -2.45 7.26 -16.03
CA ASN A 66 -1.69 7.16 -17.27
C ASN A 66 -2.20 6.08 -18.25
N ASP A 67 -3.04 5.16 -17.79
CA ASP A 67 -3.68 4.16 -18.66
C ASP A 67 -5.02 4.69 -19.19
N ILE A 68 -5.27 4.56 -20.50
CA ILE A 68 -6.43 5.18 -21.15
C ILE A 68 -7.76 4.66 -20.58
N VAL A 69 -7.83 3.37 -20.23
CA VAL A 69 -9.06 2.72 -19.78
C VAL A 69 -9.35 3.10 -18.32
N SER A 70 -8.38 2.95 -17.44
CA SER A 70 -8.55 3.29 -16.02
C SER A 70 -8.59 4.81 -15.79
N ARG A 71 -8.00 5.63 -16.67
CA ARG A 71 -8.12 7.09 -16.61
C ARG A 71 -9.54 7.55 -16.81
N ARG A 72 -10.28 6.87 -17.71
CA ARG A 72 -11.69 7.17 -17.96
C ARG A 72 -12.51 7.03 -16.68
N LEU A 73 -12.27 5.98 -15.88
CA LEU A 73 -12.90 5.82 -14.58
C LEU A 73 -12.65 7.03 -13.68
N LEU A 74 -11.39 7.48 -13.54
CA LEU A 74 -11.07 8.65 -12.72
C LEU A 74 -11.77 9.93 -13.19
N LEU A 75 -11.80 10.16 -14.51
CA LEU A 75 -12.43 11.35 -15.09
C LEU A 75 -13.95 11.34 -14.92
N GLU A 76 -14.58 10.17 -14.96
CA GLU A 76 -16.03 10.02 -14.82
C GLU A 76 -16.50 10.03 -13.36
N THR A 77 -15.73 9.45 -12.44
CA THR A 77 -16.20 9.20 -11.06
C THR A 77 -15.36 9.88 -9.98
N ALA A 78 -14.14 10.34 -10.27
CA ALA A 78 -13.18 10.76 -9.24
C ALA A 78 -12.48 12.10 -9.53
N ALA A 79 -13.22 13.10 -10.01
CA ALA A 79 -12.67 14.42 -10.35
C ALA A 79 -11.82 15.10 -9.24
N PRO A 80 -12.16 15.02 -7.93
CA PRO A 80 -11.28 15.54 -6.87
C PRO A 80 -9.90 14.85 -6.82
N VAL A 81 -9.84 13.54 -7.12
CA VAL A 81 -8.58 12.78 -7.19
C VAL A 81 -7.76 13.25 -8.40
N VAL A 82 -8.41 13.51 -9.54
CA VAL A 82 -7.75 14.11 -10.71
C VAL A 82 -7.16 15.48 -10.36
N GLY A 83 -7.91 16.32 -9.65
CA GLY A 83 -7.39 17.61 -9.19
C GLY A 83 -6.17 17.47 -8.26
N TRP A 84 -6.16 16.48 -7.38
CA TRP A 84 -5.00 16.16 -6.54
C TRP A 84 -3.79 15.69 -7.35
N ILE A 85 -4.00 14.81 -8.34
CA ILE A 85 -2.94 14.36 -9.27
C ILE A 85 -2.26 15.54 -9.96
N GLU A 86 -3.05 16.46 -10.53
CA GLU A 86 -2.52 17.63 -11.23
C GLU A 86 -1.72 18.54 -10.30
N ARG A 87 -2.19 18.76 -9.06
CA ARG A 87 -1.44 19.51 -8.04
C ARG A 87 -0.10 18.83 -7.70
N CYS A 88 -0.08 17.51 -7.57
CA CYS A 88 1.13 16.76 -7.26
C CYS A 88 2.14 16.74 -8.41
N ASN A 89 1.69 16.75 -9.67
CA ASN A 89 2.58 16.80 -10.84
C ASN A 89 3.22 18.18 -11.04
N TYR A 90 2.51 19.25 -10.64
CA TYR A 90 2.98 20.63 -10.79
C TYR A 90 2.92 21.38 -9.45
N PRO A 91 3.74 20.98 -8.46
CA PRO A 91 3.73 21.63 -7.15
C PRO A 91 4.26 23.06 -7.27
N GLY A 92 3.39 24.05 -7.13
CA GLY A 92 3.78 25.45 -7.05
C GLY A 92 4.22 25.81 -5.64
N ALA A 93 5.39 26.46 -5.47
CA ALA A 93 5.82 26.93 -4.15
C ALA A 93 4.80 27.90 -3.51
N ALA A 94 4.16 28.74 -4.33
CA ALA A 94 3.10 29.64 -3.91
C ALA A 94 1.75 28.95 -3.59
N THR A 95 1.59 27.68 -3.98
CA THR A 95 0.36 26.89 -3.75
C THR A 95 0.52 25.89 -2.61
N GLN A 96 1.66 25.90 -1.91
CA GLN A 96 1.86 25.11 -0.69
C GLN A 96 1.36 25.91 0.51
N GLY A 97 0.40 25.36 1.26
CA GLY A 97 0.02 25.90 2.55
C GLY A 97 1.00 25.51 3.66
N GLU A 98 0.63 25.83 4.89
CA GLU A 98 1.36 25.40 6.07
C GLU A 98 1.01 23.96 6.48
N TRP A 99 1.89 23.37 7.30
CA TRP A 99 1.55 22.12 7.98
C TRP A 99 0.43 22.37 8.98
N GLU A 100 -0.50 21.43 9.09
CA GLU A 100 -1.50 21.44 10.15
C GLU A 100 -0.80 21.39 11.51
N THR A 101 -1.31 22.14 12.49
CA THR A 101 -0.67 22.30 13.81
C THR A 101 -1.00 21.18 14.79
N GLY A 102 -1.86 20.23 14.42
CA GLY A 102 -2.26 19.09 15.24
C GLY A 102 -2.04 17.75 14.52
N ASP A 103 -1.94 16.69 15.32
CA ASP A 103 -1.64 15.33 14.84
C ASP A 103 -2.90 14.46 14.61
N ASP A 104 -4.10 15.04 14.79
CA ASP A 104 -5.36 14.34 14.60
C ASP A 104 -5.64 14.13 13.10
N LEU A 105 -5.83 12.86 12.70
CA LEU A 105 -6.28 12.56 11.35
C LEU A 105 -7.71 13.01 11.15
N THR A 106 -7.94 13.76 10.07
CA THR A 106 -9.30 14.14 9.66
C THR A 106 -10.19 12.89 9.45
N PRO A 107 -11.50 12.97 9.73
CA PRO A 107 -12.40 11.83 9.54
C PRO A 107 -12.34 11.24 8.11
N THR A 108 -12.14 12.08 7.10
CA THR A 108 -12.03 11.63 5.70
C THR A 108 -10.72 10.92 5.42
N LEU A 109 -9.59 11.39 5.97
CA LEU A 109 -8.32 10.66 5.86
C LEU A 109 -8.37 9.31 6.60
N ARG A 110 -8.99 9.27 7.79
CA ARG A 110 -9.21 8.01 8.50
C ARG A 110 -10.04 7.03 7.67
N ALA A 111 -11.07 7.50 6.96
CA ALA A 111 -11.86 6.67 6.06
C ALA A 111 -11.03 6.10 4.89
N VAL A 112 -10.12 6.90 4.31
CA VAL A 112 -9.17 6.43 3.29
C VAL A 112 -8.29 5.32 3.85
N LEU A 113 -7.67 5.55 5.02
CA LEU A 113 -6.80 4.55 5.67
C LEU A 113 -7.58 3.29 6.04
N ALA A 114 -8.83 3.42 6.50
CA ALA A 114 -9.70 2.29 6.81
C ALA A 114 -10.10 1.47 5.57
N SER A 115 -10.28 2.12 4.41
CA SER A 115 -10.51 1.42 3.15
C SER A 115 -9.27 0.62 2.74
N MET A 116 -8.08 1.20 2.87
CA MET A 116 -6.84 0.51 2.54
C MET A 116 -6.53 -0.61 3.53
N GLY A 117 -6.63 -0.36 4.84
CA GLY A 117 -6.24 -1.31 5.88
C GLY A 117 -7.10 -2.57 5.89
N ARG A 118 -8.42 -2.41 5.73
CA ARG A 118 -9.37 -3.53 5.64
C ARG A 118 -8.99 -4.56 4.58
N ASP A 119 -8.58 -4.11 3.40
CA ASP A 119 -8.38 -4.98 2.24
C ASP A 119 -6.90 -5.32 1.99
N ALA A 120 -5.98 -4.39 2.27
CA ALA A 120 -4.56 -4.57 1.99
C ALA A 120 -3.79 -5.22 3.14
N ALA A 121 -4.10 -4.88 4.40
CA ALA A 121 -3.31 -5.38 5.54
C ALA A 121 -3.34 -6.92 5.66
N PRO A 122 -4.49 -7.62 5.52
CA PRO A 122 -4.52 -9.08 5.54
C PRO A 122 -3.67 -9.70 4.43
N VAL A 123 -3.80 -9.20 3.20
CA VAL A 123 -3.06 -9.69 2.03
C VAL A 123 -1.54 -9.49 2.19
N ILE A 124 -1.13 -8.34 2.74
CA ILE A 124 0.28 -8.06 3.04
C ILE A 124 0.80 -9.05 4.08
N LEU A 125 0.08 -9.23 5.18
CA LEU A 125 0.49 -10.13 6.27
C LEU A 125 0.55 -11.59 5.82
N ASP A 126 -0.41 -12.06 5.05
CA ASP A 126 -0.39 -13.43 4.52
C ASP A 126 0.77 -13.62 3.53
N THR A 127 1.07 -12.61 2.73
CA THR A 127 2.25 -12.63 1.84
C THR A 127 3.54 -12.73 2.63
N VAL A 128 3.68 -11.94 3.70
CA VAL A 128 4.87 -11.96 4.56
C VAL A 128 5.01 -13.30 5.27
N ARG A 129 3.94 -13.80 5.88
CA ARG A 129 3.94 -15.12 6.55
C ARG A 129 4.33 -16.23 5.58
N HIS A 130 3.86 -16.17 4.33
CA HIS A 130 4.24 -17.13 3.29
C HIS A 130 5.73 -17.05 2.94
N VAL A 131 6.28 -15.83 2.82
CA VAL A 131 7.72 -15.61 2.59
C VAL A 131 8.54 -16.15 3.75
N GLU A 132 8.12 -15.90 4.98
CA GLU A 132 8.83 -16.40 6.16
C GLU A 132 8.74 -17.92 6.27
N ALA A 133 7.59 -18.53 5.97
CA ALA A 133 7.45 -19.99 5.93
C ALA A 133 8.37 -20.63 4.87
N TRP A 134 8.59 -19.94 3.75
CA TRP A 134 9.59 -20.35 2.77
C TRP A 134 11.01 -20.22 3.31
N ALA A 135 11.32 -19.13 4.02
CA ALA A 135 12.64 -18.86 4.60
C ALA A 135 13.00 -19.84 5.73
N ASP A 136 12.03 -20.22 6.58
CA ASP A 136 12.20 -21.25 7.62
C ASP A 136 12.69 -22.59 7.06
N GLY A 137 12.31 -22.91 5.81
CA GLY A 137 12.68 -24.15 5.13
C GLY A 137 13.99 -24.10 4.36
N GLN A 138 14.70 -22.97 4.36
CA GLN A 138 15.99 -22.84 3.68
C GLN A 138 17.14 -23.19 4.65
N ASP A 139 18.11 -23.96 4.17
CA ASP A 139 19.39 -24.11 4.88
C ASP A 139 20.23 -22.86 4.63
N SER A 140 20.24 -21.97 5.61
CA SER A 140 21.09 -20.77 5.57
C SER A 140 22.52 -21.06 6.02
N SER A 141 22.79 -22.16 6.74
CA SER A 141 24.09 -22.41 7.39
C SER A 141 24.69 -21.19 8.13
N GLY A 142 23.84 -20.26 8.59
CA GLY A 142 24.24 -19.00 9.23
C GLY A 142 24.53 -17.82 8.28
N GLU A 143 24.32 -17.98 6.98
CA GLU A 143 24.48 -16.95 5.94
C GLU A 143 23.13 -16.41 5.45
N SER A 144 23.11 -15.14 5.06
CA SER A 144 21.92 -14.50 4.47
C SER A 144 21.55 -15.10 3.10
N ILE A 145 20.28 -15.46 2.91
CA ILE A 145 19.77 -16.09 1.68
C ILE A 145 19.36 -15.00 0.69
N GLU A 146 19.71 -15.16 -0.59
CA GLU A 146 19.16 -14.35 -1.67
C GLU A 146 17.89 -15.00 -2.22
N PRO A 147 16.69 -14.47 -1.93
CA PRO A 147 15.46 -15.13 -2.34
C PRO A 147 15.16 -14.86 -3.83
N PRO A 148 14.43 -15.76 -4.51
CA PRO A 148 13.93 -15.48 -5.85
C PRO A 148 12.95 -14.30 -5.85
N ARG A 149 12.63 -13.76 -7.03
CA ARG A 149 11.67 -12.64 -7.18
C ARG A 149 10.29 -12.95 -6.57
N ALA A 150 9.87 -14.21 -6.60
CA ALA A 150 8.67 -14.71 -5.95
C ALA A 150 8.92 -16.10 -5.38
N VAL A 151 8.40 -16.36 -4.18
CA VAL A 151 8.50 -17.63 -3.47
C VAL A 151 7.12 -18.31 -3.48
N GLY A 152 6.79 -18.93 -4.61
CA GLY A 152 5.49 -19.58 -4.78
C GLY A 152 4.29 -18.61 -4.86
N ARG A 153 3.11 -19.14 -4.53
CA ARG A 153 1.83 -18.41 -4.56
C ARG A 153 1.23 -18.40 -3.15
N CYS A 154 1.01 -17.21 -2.61
CA CYS A 154 0.34 -16.98 -1.34
C CYS A 154 -1.18 -16.95 -1.56
N ARG A 155 -1.90 -17.71 -0.74
CA ARG A 155 -3.35 -17.66 -0.61
C ARG A 155 -3.74 -16.70 0.51
N SER A 156 -4.76 -15.91 0.25
CA SER A 156 -5.37 -14.97 1.18
C SER A 156 -6.86 -14.84 0.82
N GLU A 157 -7.52 -13.85 1.40
CA GLU A 157 -8.92 -13.55 1.15
C GLU A 157 -9.07 -12.05 0.92
N LEU A 158 -9.83 -11.66 -0.11
CA LEU A 158 -10.21 -10.28 -0.37
C LEU A 158 -11.73 -10.20 -0.37
N ARG A 159 -12.30 -9.58 0.68
CA ARG A 159 -13.76 -9.37 0.82
C ARG A 159 -14.58 -10.66 0.69
N GLY A 160 -14.17 -11.74 1.35
CA GLY A 160 -14.85 -13.04 1.26
C GLY A 160 -14.50 -13.87 0.02
N ILE A 161 -13.71 -13.32 -0.91
CA ILE A 161 -13.30 -14.01 -2.13
C ILE A 161 -11.88 -14.57 -1.96
N ALA A 162 -11.73 -15.86 -2.25
CA ALA A 162 -10.41 -16.50 -2.26
C ALA A 162 -9.48 -15.77 -3.24
N PHE A 163 -8.32 -15.34 -2.74
CA PHE A 163 -7.37 -14.53 -3.47
C PHE A 163 -6.00 -15.20 -3.46
N GLU A 164 -5.35 -15.33 -4.62
CA GLU A 164 -4.05 -15.99 -4.72
C GLU A 164 -3.10 -15.21 -5.63
N ARG A 165 -1.92 -14.84 -5.11
CA ARG A 165 -0.91 -14.05 -5.84
C ARG A 165 0.49 -14.60 -5.61
N MET A 166 1.43 -14.22 -6.46
CA MET A 166 2.87 -14.46 -6.20
C MET A 166 3.27 -13.84 -4.86
N ALA A 167 3.93 -14.63 -4.02
CA ALA A 167 4.48 -14.14 -2.76
C ALA A 167 5.83 -13.49 -3.02
N GLN A 168 5.92 -12.15 -2.91
CA GLN A 168 7.14 -11.42 -3.21
C GLN A 168 7.93 -11.17 -1.92
N PRO A 169 9.17 -11.69 -1.79
CA PRO A 169 10.01 -11.46 -0.61
C PRO A 169 10.27 -9.98 -0.31
N TYR A 170 10.19 -9.12 -1.32
CA TYR A 170 10.29 -7.67 -1.17
C TYR A 170 9.21 -7.08 -0.23
N CYS A 171 8.06 -7.73 -0.07
CA CYS A 171 7.03 -7.30 0.88
C CYS A 171 7.54 -7.35 2.33
N LEU A 172 8.33 -8.37 2.71
CA LEU A 172 8.94 -8.46 4.03
C LEU A 172 9.86 -7.25 4.29
N TRP A 173 10.75 -6.95 3.34
CA TRP A 173 11.63 -5.78 3.40
C TRP A 173 10.88 -4.45 3.56
N MET A 174 9.76 -4.29 2.82
CA MET A 174 8.95 -3.07 2.90
C MET A 174 8.31 -2.90 4.29
N ILE A 175 7.69 -3.97 4.83
CA ILE A 175 6.99 -3.85 6.11
C ILE A 175 7.97 -3.65 7.28
N GLU A 176 9.17 -4.25 7.23
CA GLU A 176 10.17 -4.08 8.28
C GLU A 176 10.65 -2.64 8.39
N ARG A 177 10.74 -1.92 7.27
CA ARG A 177 11.08 -0.50 7.27
C ARG A 177 9.98 0.33 7.93
N CYS A 178 8.72 0.11 7.55
CA CYS A 178 7.59 0.79 8.17
C CYS A 178 7.51 0.51 9.68
N LEU A 179 7.65 -0.75 10.08
CA LEU A 179 7.67 -1.18 11.47
C LEU A 179 8.87 -0.60 12.23
N GLY A 180 10.03 -0.51 11.58
CA GLY A 180 11.25 0.07 12.13
C GLY A 180 11.07 1.54 12.47
N GLU A 181 10.52 2.34 11.55
CA GLU A 181 10.22 3.76 11.82
C GLU A 181 9.18 3.92 12.93
N TYR A 182 8.08 3.15 12.87
CA TYR A 182 7.05 3.17 13.92
C TYR A 182 7.59 2.79 15.31
N ARG A 183 8.47 1.80 15.40
CA ARG A 183 9.10 1.37 16.67
C ARG A 183 10.18 2.32 17.17
N ARG A 184 10.74 3.18 16.31
CA ARG A 184 11.67 4.25 16.72
C ARG A 184 10.97 5.45 17.33
N LEU A 185 9.67 5.61 17.10
CA LEU A 185 8.89 6.69 17.71
C LEU A 185 8.95 6.59 19.24
N GLU A 186 9.04 7.76 19.88
CA GLU A 186 8.88 7.88 21.32
C GLU A 186 7.49 7.40 21.76
N PRO A 187 7.32 6.94 23.01
CA PRO A 187 6.05 6.38 23.48
C PRO A 187 4.84 7.29 23.25
N GLY A 188 5.01 8.62 23.40
CA GLY A 188 3.95 9.60 23.15
C GLY A 188 3.52 9.63 21.68
N SER A 189 4.46 9.83 20.75
CA SER A 189 4.18 9.84 19.31
C SER A 189 3.64 8.51 18.81
N ARG A 190 4.11 7.39 19.37
CA ARG A 190 3.58 6.07 19.03
C ARG A 190 2.10 5.92 19.41
N SER A 191 1.72 6.38 20.60
CA SER A 191 0.33 6.38 21.06
C SER A 191 -0.59 7.21 20.16
N LEU A 192 -0.09 8.33 19.61
CA LEU A 192 -0.82 9.12 18.62
C LEU A 192 -1.08 8.32 17.33
N VAL A 193 -0.07 7.60 16.82
CA VAL A 193 -0.23 6.72 15.65
C VAL A 193 -1.23 5.59 15.93
N ASP A 194 -1.15 4.96 17.11
CA ASP A 194 -2.06 3.89 17.51
C ASP A 194 -3.51 4.40 17.55
N THR A 195 -3.72 5.56 18.16
CA THR A 195 -5.03 6.22 18.22
C THR A 195 -5.52 6.62 16.82
N ALA A 196 -4.62 7.14 15.98
CA ALA A 196 -4.91 7.55 14.61
C ALA A 196 -5.33 6.38 13.71
N LEU A 197 -4.78 5.19 13.95
CA LEU A 197 -5.03 3.99 13.14
C LEU A 197 -6.02 3.00 13.76
N ALA A 198 -6.46 3.23 15.00
CA ALA A 198 -7.49 2.41 15.62
C ALA A 198 -8.77 2.33 14.77
N GLY A 199 -9.25 1.12 14.54
CA GLY A 199 -10.40 0.78 13.70
C GLY A 199 -10.14 0.84 12.19
N THR A 200 -8.90 1.05 11.73
CA THR A 200 -8.60 1.19 10.29
C THR A 200 -8.18 -0.13 9.62
N GLY A 201 -7.85 -1.17 10.39
CA GLY A 201 -7.37 -2.46 9.90
C GLY A 201 -5.85 -2.58 9.80
N TRP A 202 -5.11 -1.50 10.07
CA TRP A 202 -3.63 -1.50 10.06
C TRP A 202 -3.00 -1.99 11.36
N GLU A 203 -3.77 -2.15 12.43
CA GLU A 203 -3.31 -2.51 13.77
C GLU A 203 -2.53 -3.83 13.76
N ALA A 204 -3.08 -4.85 13.09
CA ALA A 204 -2.43 -6.15 12.96
C ALA A 204 -1.06 -6.05 12.26
N LEU A 205 -0.89 -5.10 11.33
CA LEU A 205 0.39 -4.86 10.68
C LEU A 205 1.39 -4.21 11.64
N LEU A 206 0.97 -3.21 12.43
CA LEU A 206 1.84 -2.55 13.43
C LEU A 206 2.26 -3.48 14.58
N GLU A 207 1.36 -4.38 14.96
CA GLU A 207 1.62 -5.42 15.96
C GLU A 207 2.49 -6.55 15.43
N TYR A 208 2.53 -6.76 14.10
CA TYR A 208 3.29 -7.84 13.50
C TYR A 208 4.76 -7.80 13.90
N ARG A 209 5.35 -8.96 14.16
CA ARG A 209 6.77 -9.15 14.48
C ARG A 209 7.35 -10.12 13.46
N PRO A 210 8.04 -9.62 12.43
CA PRO A 210 8.73 -10.47 11.47
C PRO A 210 9.71 -11.40 12.18
N ARG A 211 9.74 -12.65 11.74
CA ARG A 211 10.62 -13.73 12.23
C ARG A 211 11.98 -13.71 11.54
N HIS A 212 12.01 -13.19 10.31
CA HIS A 212 13.20 -13.04 9.49
C HIS A 212 13.48 -11.57 9.21
N HIS A 213 14.76 -11.25 9.00
CA HIS A 213 15.17 -9.89 8.64
C HIS A 213 15.55 -9.80 7.17
N ALA A 214 14.85 -8.96 6.42
CA ALA A 214 15.16 -8.68 5.03
C ALA A 214 15.95 -7.38 4.90
N HIS A 215 17.08 -7.42 4.18
CA HIS A 215 17.93 -6.25 3.94
C HIS A 215 18.45 -6.20 2.50
N LYS A 216 19.00 -5.06 2.09
CA LYS A 216 19.57 -4.87 0.74
C LYS A 216 21.09 -4.95 0.80
N HIS A 217 21.68 -5.79 -0.05
CA HIS A 217 23.11 -5.81 -0.33
C HIS A 217 23.33 -5.37 -1.79
N GLY A 218 23.68 -4.10 -2.00
CA GLY A 218 23.57 -3.47 -3.32
C GLY A 218 22.12 -3.47 -3.80
N PHE A 219 21.86 -4.04 -4.98
CA PHE A 219 20.50 -4.19 -5.51
C PHE A 219 19.82 -5.50 -5.08
N ALA A 220 20.59 -6.49 -4.61
CA ALA A 220 20.09 -7.79 -4.18
C ALA A 220 19.34 -7.68 -2.85
N LEU A 221 18.28 -8.48 -2.72
CA LEU A 221 17.59 -8.67 -1.45
C LEU A 221 18.23 -9.85 -0.71
N ARG A 222 18.39 -9.74 0.59
CA ARG A 222 18.89 -10.78 1.48
C ARG A 222 17.92 -11.01 2.62
N ILE A 223 17.80 -12.24 3.09
CA ILE A 223 16.97 -12.63 4.24
C ILE A 223 17.83 -13.40 5.23
N ASP A 224 17.82 -12.95 6.47
CA ASP A 224 18.44 -13.57 7.64
C ASP A 224 17.43 -14.38 8.47
#